data_AF-A0A0Q5QZB2-F1
#
_entry.id   AF-A0A0Q5QZB2-F1
#
_cell.length_a   1.000
_cell.length_b   1.000
_cell.length_c   1.000
_cell.angle_alpha   90.00
_cell.angle_beta   90.00
_cell.angle_gamma   90.00
#
_symmetry.space_group_name_H-M   'P 1'
#
loop_
_entity.id
_entity.type
_entity.pdbx_description
1 polymer ?
#
loop_
_entity_poly.entity_id
_entity_poly.type
_entity_poly.pdbx_seq_one_letter_code
_entity_poly.pdbx_strand_id
1 'polypeptide(L)'
;MTTLAGIKIKRFRDERSLSRAAFGAWYDAPGSTVQGWEEDGKRANSPVVNQIAANGIATHADWYINIRTENDMTTWAPDSWTKAEARQLPTYPDAAALDAATDALASYPPLVFAGEARNLTTDLAKVSRGEAFLLQGGDCAESFAEHSANNIRDTFRVLLQMAVVLTFASKLPVVKLGRMAGQFAKPRSADMETENGVALPSYRGDIVNDIAFTPEGRTPDPQRMIRAYSQSAATLNLLRAFATGGYANLHQVHRWTHDFMGRSPWTKKYTETADRIGEALDFMEACGISPETVPQLSQTQFYTSHEALLLRYEQALTRQDSLTGDWYDTSAHMLWIGDRTRFEGSAHVEYLRGIGNPIGMKCGPSLEPDELLRLLDTLNPNRVPGRMTLITRYGHDKIETGLPKLVRAVLREGHPVVWSCDPMHGNVVKAANGYKTRPFDRILAEVRGFFAVHRAEGSIAGGIHAEMTGQNVTECTGGAVDVTEQSLADRYHTHCDPRLNAGQSLELAFLLAEMLNVEMAERRRVAA
;
A
#
# COMPACT_ATOMS: atom_id res chain seq x y z
N MET A 1 24.24 -7.42 19.85
CA MET A 1 23.33 -6.43 19.24
C MET A 1 23.57 -5.12 19.95
N THR A 2 23.89 -4.05 19.22
CA THR A 2 24.09 -2.72 19.79
C THR A 2 22.74 -2.04 19.98
N THR A 3 22.59 -1.12 20.94
CA THR A 3 21.39 -0.29 21.07
C THR A 3 21.54 1.05 20.33
N LEU A 4 20.45 1.74 20.00
CA LEU A 4 20.49 3.09 19.43
C LEU A 4 21.26 4.04 20.36
N ALA A 5 21.13 3.84 21.68
CA ALA A 5 21.92 4.57 22.66
C ALA A 5 23.42 4.29 22.48
N GLY A 6 23.81 3.03 22.30
CA GLY A 6 25.18 2.64 22.01
C GLY A 6 25.76 3.32 20.77
N ILE A 7 24.99 3.41 19.67
CA ILE A 7 25.42 4.11 18.44
C ILE A 7 25.57 5.61 18.67
N LYS A 8 24.58 6.24 19.31
CA LYS A 8 24.61 7.68 19.58
C LYS A 8 25.78 8.04 20.51
N ILE A 9 26.06 7.22 21.53
CA ILE A 9 27.21 7.37 22.43
C ILE A 9 28.52 7.26 21.64
N LYS A 10 28.66 6.22 20.80
CA LYS A 10 29.85 6.01 19.97
C LYS A 10 30.10 7.20 19.04
N ARG A 11 29.06 7.65 18.33
CA ARG A 11 29.13 8.81 17.43
C ARG A 11 29.53 10.08 18.17
N PHE A 12 28.87 10.38 19.29
CA PHE A 12 29.17 11.56 20.11
C PHE A 12 30.63 11.58 20.58
N ARG A 13 31.15 10.41 20.97
CA ARG A 13 32.52 10.20 21.41
C ARG A 13 33.52 10.41 20.26
N ASP A 14 33.28 9.79 19.11
CA ASP A 14 34.16 9.87 17.94
C ASP A 14 34.21 11.30 17.36
N GLU A 15 33.08 12.01 17.28
CA GLU A 15 33.01 13.42 16.84
C GLU A 15 33.82 14.38 17.72
N ARG A 16 34.11 14.00 18.97
CA ARG A 16 34.88 14.79 19.95
C ARG A 16 36.28 14.23 20.21
N SER A 17 36.70 13.22 19.46
CA SER A 17 37.99 12.52 19.66
C SER A 17 38.19 12.04 21.10
N LEU A 18 37.11 11.65 21.78
CA LEU A 18 37.16 11.16 23.14
C LEU A 18 37.51 9.66 23.14
N SER A 19 38.39 9.23 24.05
CA SER A 19 38.55 7.80 24.31
C SER A 19 37.38 7.28 25.15
N ARG A 20 37.12 5.97 25.14
CA ARG A 20 36.08 5.35 26.00
C ARG A 20 36.32 5.63 27.48
N ALA A 21 37.59 5.66 27.91
CA ALA A 21 37.96 6.01 29.27
C ALA A 21 37.66 7.49 29.58
N ALA A 22 37.95 8.41 28.66
CA ALA A 22 37.68 9.83 28.82
C ALA A 22 36.16 10.13 28.87
N PHE A 23 35.36 9.46 28.04
CA PHE A 23 33.90 9.55 28.10
C PHE A 23 33.35 8.92 29.39
N GLY A 24 33.83 7.74 29.76
CA GLY A 24 33.41 7.04 30.99
C GLY A 24 33.69 7.83 32.26
N ALA A 25 34.77 8.63 32.29
CA ALA A 25 35.10 9.51 33.41
C ALA A 25 34.03 10.57 33.70
N TRP A 26 33.19 10.95 32.73
CA TRP A 26 32.07 11.88 32.96
C TRP A 26 30.97 11.27 33.82
N TYR A 27 30.94 9.93 33.92
CA TYR A 27 29.87 9.15 34.53
C TYR A 27 30.39 8.17 35.60
N ASP A 28 31.65 8.33 36.04
CA ASP A 28 32.33 7.41 36.96
C ASP A 28 32.27 5.93 36.52
N ALA A 29 32.44 5.70 35.21
CA ALA A 29 32.39 4.39 34.59
C ALA A 29 33.71 4.05 33.88
N PRO A 30 34.24 2.82 34.00
CA PRO A 30 35.45 2.43 33.27
C PRO A 30 35.17 2.30 31.77
N GLY A 31 36.21 2.46 30.95
CA GLY A 31 36.08 2.41 29.49
C GLY A 31 35.51 1.08 28.95
N SER A 32 35.69 -0.03 29.68
CA SER A 32 35.08 -1.34 29.36
C SER A 32 33.56 -1.34 29.55
N THR A 33 33.03 -0.57 30.50
CA THR A 33 31.59 -0.39 30.68
C THR A 33 31.01 0.44 29.54
N VAL A 34 31.71 1.49 29.10
CA VAL A 34 31.32 2.28 27.92
C VAL A 34 31.34 1.43 26.65
N GLN A 35 32.35 0.56 26.48
CA GLN A 35 32.37 -0.42 25.40
C GLN A 35 31.14 -1.33 25.44
N GLY A 36 30.76 -1.81 26.63
CA GLY A 36 29.53 -2.59 26.81
C GLY A 36 28.26 -1.85 26.37
N TRP A 37 28.20 -0.53 26.56
CA TRP A 37 27.09 0.30 26.08
C TRP A 37 27.10 0.45 24.55
N GLU A 38 28.28 0.69 23.97
CA GLU A 38 28.46 0.92 22.53
C GLU A 38 28.29 -0.35 21.68
N GLU A 39 28.74 -1.51 22.17
CA GLU A 39 28.93 -2.72 21.34
C GLU A 39 28.08 -3.92 21.80
N ASP A 40 27.89 -4.07 23.11
CA ASP A 40 27.26 -5.28 23.67
C ASP A 40 25.75 -5.09 23.95
N GLY A 41 25.21 -3.90 23.71
CA GLY A 41 23.83 -3.56 24.06
C GLY A 41 23.56 -3.53 25.57
N LYS A 42 24.61 -3.46 26.39
CA LYS A 42 24.46 -3.36 27.85
C LYS A 42 23.91 -1.99 28.20
N ARG A 43 22.95 -1.97 29.11
CA ARG A 43 22.36 -0.73 29.58
C ARG A 43 23.16 -0.14 30.75
N ALA A 44 23.34 1.18 30.75
CA ALA A 44 23.85 1.89 31.90
C ALA A 44 22.87 1.84 33.09
N ASN A 45 23.37 2.07 34.30
CA ASN A 45 22.50 2.22 35.48
C ASN A 45 21.65 3.51 35.36
N SER A 46 20.55 3.58 36.11
CA SER A 46 19.59 4.69 36.00
C SER A 46 20.18 6.09 36.19
N PRO A 47 21.08 6.34 37.17
CA PRO A 47 21.75 7.64 37.28
C PRO A 47 22.50 8.07 36.02
N VAL A 48 23.24 7.15 35.41
CA VAL A 48 24.02 7.42 34.19
C VAL A 48 23.12 7.61 32.97
N VAL A 49 22.05 6.82 32.84
CA VAL A 49 21.05 7.00 31.78
C VAL A 49 20.45 8.42 31.83
N ASN A 50 20.08 8.90 33.03
CA ASN A 50 19.53 10.25 33.21
C ASN A 50 20.54 11.33 32.78
N GLN A 51 21.80 11.17 33.15
CA GLN A 51 22.85 12.14 32.80
C GLN A 51 23.16 12.14 31.29
N ILE A 52 23.20 10.97 30.65
CA ILE A 52 23.39 10.84 29.19
C ILE A 52 22.23 11.52 28.43
N ALA A 53 20.99 11.36 28.92
CA ALA A 53 19.82 12.03 28.36
C ALA A 53 19.85 13.55 28.58
N ALA A 54 20.22 14.01 29.78
CA ALA A 54 20.34 15.44 30.10
C ALA A 54 21.41 16.16 29.25
N ASN A 55 22.46 15.44 28.84
CA ASN A 55 23.50 15.97 27.94
C ASN A 55 23.12 15.89 26.46
N GLY A 56 21.90 15.44 26.13
CA GLY A 56 21.41 15.34 24.74
C GLY A 56 22.12 14.28 23.90
N ILE A 57 22.77 13.28 24.54
CA ILE A 57 23.57 12.27 23.85
C ILE A 57 22.69 11.12 23.39
N ALA A 58 21.91 10.53 24.29
CA ALA A 58 20.95 9.47 24.00
C ALA A 58 19.78 9.54 24.99
N THR A 59 18.56 9.35 24.49
CA THR A 59 17.33 9.35 25.28
C THR A 59 17.16 8.04 26.05
N HIS A 60 16.21 8.01 26.99
CA HIS A 60 15.85 6.78 27.70
C HIS A 60 15.38 5.66 26.76
N ALA A 61 14.61 6.01 25.72
CA ALA A 61 14.08 5.06 24.75
C ALA A 61 15.19 4.41 23.91
N ASP A 62 16.25 5.18 23.60
CA ASP A 62 17.37 4.70 22.78
C ASP A 62 18.08 3.46 23.38
N TRP A 63 18.00 3.26 24.71
CA TRP A 63 18.59 2.10 25.39
C TRP A 63 17.83 0.79 25.18
N TYR A 64 16.62 0.87 24.66
CA TYR A 64 15.74 -0.26 24.42
C TYR A 64 15.54 -0.56 22.93
N ILE A 65 16.07 0.31 22.06
CA ILE A 65 16.04 0.14 20.62
C ILE A 65 17.30 -0.61 20.22
N ASN A 66 17.18 -1.88 19.85
CA ASN A 66 18.30 -2.63 19.28
C ASN A 66 18.52 -2.17 17.84
N ILE A 67 19.73 -1.70 17.54
CA ILE A 67 20.15 -1.38 16.17
C ILE A 67 21.05 -2.47 15.64
N ARG A 68 20.60 -3.00 14.51
CA ARG A 68 21.33 -3.88 13.62
C ARG A 68 22.46 -3.09 12.95
N THR A 69 23.71 -3.54 13.09
CA THR A 69 24.88 -2.89 12.45
C THR A 69 24.85 -3.15 10.94
N GLU A 70 25.69 -2.46 10.14
CA GLU A 70 25.84 -2.69 8.68
C GLU A 70 25.96 -4.17 8.27
N ASN A 71 26.39 -5.03 9.20
CA ASN A 71 26.48 -6.47 9.02
C ASN A 71 25.14 -7.23 8.93
N ASP A 72 24.00 -6.56 9.09
CA ASP A 72 22.64 -7.15 8.96
C ASP A 72 21.98 -6.86 7.60
N MET A 73 22.57 -5.98 6.78
CA MET A 73 22.22 -5.90 5.35
C MET A 73 23.02 -6.93 4.53
N THR A 74 24.18 -7.37 5.00
CA THR A 74 24.94 -8.48 4.39
C THR A 74 24.31 -9.86 4.66
N THR A 75 23.28 -9.97 5.51
CA THR A 75 22.60 -11.23 5.85
C THR A 75 21.23 -11.42 5.20
N TRP A 76 20.68 -10.41 4.52
CA TRP A 76 19.41 -10.56 3.80
C TRP A 76 19.62 -11.27 2.46
N ALA A 77 18.72 -12.18 2.14
CA ALA A 77 18.61 -12.84 0.86
C ALA A 77 17.12 -13.05 0.54
N PRO A 78 16.75 -13.25 -0.74
CA PRO A 78 15.35 -13.47 -1.12
C PRO A 78 14.66 -14.62 -0.37
N ASP A 79 15.40 -15.58 0.16
CA ASP A 79 14.90 -16.74 0.93
C ASP A 79 15.01 -16.58 2.47
N SER A 80 15.55 -15.46 2.96
CA SER A 80 15.77 -15.21 4.40
C SER A 80 14.49 -15.28 5.24
N TRP A 81 13.34 -14.96 4.63
CA TRP A 81 12.02 -15.05 5.25
C TRP A 81 11.65 -16.47 5.73
N THR A 82 12.25 -17.52 5.16
CA THR A 82 11.99 -18.91 5.55
C THR A 82 12.43 -19.23 6.98
N LYS A 83 13.27 -18.38 7.58
CA LYS A 83 13.75 -18.50 8.96
C LYS A 83 12.85 -17.77 9.97
N ALA A 84 11.86 -17.02 9.48
CA ALA A 84 10.94 -16.22 10.28
C ALA A 84 9.55 -16.88 10.35
N GLU A 85 8.69 -16.42 11.27
CA GLU A 85 7.35 -16.97 11.42
C GLU A 85 6.47 -16.54 10.23
N ALA A 86 5.99 -17.50 9.46
CA ALA A 86 5.06 -17.25 8.35
C ALA A 86 3.62 -17.62 8.73
N ARG A 87 2.70 -16.69 8.51
CA ARG A 87 1.24 -16.92 8.63
C ARG A 87 0.59 -16.86 7.25
N GLN A 88 -0.59 -17.45 7.11
CA GLN A 88 -1.44 -17.39 5.90
C GLN A 88 -0.88 -18.09 4.64
N LEU A 89 0.30 -18.71 4.70
CA LEU A 89 0.84 -19.49 3.59
C LEU A 89 0.06 -20.81 3.42
N PRO A 90 -0.18 -21.26 2.19
CA PRO A 90 -0.78 -22.57 1.93
C PRO A 90 0.20 -23.71 2.24
N THR A 91 -0.35 -24.89 2.51
CA THR A 91 0.39 -26.14 2.55
C THR A 91 0.17 -26.88 1.23
N TYR A 92 1.19 -26.89 0.37
CA TYR A 92 1.15 -27.65 -0.87
C TYR A 92 1.43 -29.14 -0.59
N PRO A 93 0.67 -30.07 -1.20
CA PRO A 93 0.82 -31.51 -0.94
C PRO A 93 2.10 -32.11 -1.56
N ASP A 94 2.61 -31.51 -2.63
CA ASP A 94 3.80 -31.96 -3.35
C ASP A 94 4.87 -30.86 -3.35
N ALA A 95 5.94 -31.07 -2.58
CA ALA A 95 7.05 -30.14 -2.47
C ALA A 95 7.90 -30.07 -3.75
N ALA A 96 8.05 -31.18 -4.48
CA ALA A 96 8.82 -31.20 -5.72
C ALA A 96 8.10 -30.44 -6.84
N ALA A 97 6.76 -30.56 -6.90
CA ALA A 97 5.95 -29.75 -7.80
C ALA A 97 5.99 -28.25 -7.45
N LEU A 98 6.06 -27.91 -6.17
CA LEU A 98 6.24 -26.54 -5.71
C LEU A 98 7.59 -25.97 -6.16
N ASP A 99 8.68 -26.68 -5.89
CA ASP A 99 10.04 -26.27 -6.27
C ASP A 99 10.14 -26.09 -7.79
N ALA A 100 9.61 -27.04 -8.58
CA ALA A 100 9.59 -26.96 -10.03
C ALA A 100 8.82 -25.73 -10.55
N ALA A 101 7.69 -25.38 -9.94
CA ALA A 101 6.93 -24.18 -10.31
C ALA A 101 7.70 -22.89 -9.96
N THR A 102 8.35 -22.83 -8.78
CA THR A 102 9.14 -21.66 -8.40
C THR A 102 10.41 -21.50 -9.22
N ASP A 103 11.07 -22.59 -9.60
CA ASP A 103 12.25 -22.57 -10.47
C ASP A 103 11.90 -22.06 -11.88
N ALA A 104 10.75 -22.50 -12.41
CA ALA A 104 10.23 -21.99 -13.68
C ALA A 104 9.98 -20.48 -13.62
N LEU A 105 9.29 -19.99 -12.57
CA LEU A 105 9.06 -18.56 -12.36
C LEU A 105 10.36 -17.75 -12.25
N ALA A 106 11.36 -18.28 -11.54
CA ALA A 106 12.66 -17.64 -11.41
C ALA A 106 13.33 -17.39 -12.77
N SER A 107 13.14 -18.32 -13.73
CA SER A 107 13.66 -18.21 -15.10
C SER A 107 12.88 -17.26 -16.01
N TYR A 108 11.66 -16.86 -15.64
CA TYR A 108 10.83 -16.01 -16.48
C TYR A 108 11.25 -14.53 -16.41
N PRO A 109 10.90 -13.70 -17.43
CA PRO A 109 11.12 -12.27 -17.37
C PRO A 109 10.47 -11.61 -16.13
N PRO A 110 11.02 -10.49 -15.64
CA PRO A 110 10.36 -9.66 -14.64
C PRO A 110 9.07 -9.03 -15.21
N LEU A 111 8.06 -8.79 -14.36
CA LEU A 111 6.86 -8.05 -14.77
C LEU A 111 7.14 -6.54 -14.82
N VAL A 112 7.92 -6.04 -13.86
CA VAL A 112 8.31 -4.63 -13.77
C VAL A 112 9.82 -4.46 -13.74
N PHE A 113 10.31 -3.32 -14.23
CA PHE A 113 11.72 -2.98 -14.13
C PHE A 113 12.03 -2.23 -12.82
N ALA A 114 13.19 -2.49 -12.21
CA ALA A 114 13.61 -1.88 -10.94
C ALA A 114 13.61 -0.33 -10.99
N GLY A 115 13.98 0.26 -12.13
CA GLY A 115 13.90 1.71 -12.34
C GLY A 115 12.48 2.27 -12.22
N GLU A 116 11.45 1.50 -12.60
CA GLU A 116 10.05 1.92 -12.47
C GLU A 116 9.61 1.95 -11.00
N ALA A 117 10.07 0.99 -10.18
CA ALA A 117 9.84 1.00 -8.74
C ALA A 117 10.51 2.21 -8.06
N ARG A 118 11.73 2.59 -8.48
CA ARG A 118 12.41 3.81 -8.01
C ARG A 118 11.67 5.10 -8.40
N ASN A 119 11.12 5.15 -9.61
CA ASN A 119 10.28 6.26 -10.04
C ASN A 119 9.04 6.37 -9.14
N LEU A 120 8.39 5.26 -8.83
CA LEU A 120 7.26 5.25 -7.90
C LEU A 120 7.67 5.71 -6.49
N THR A 121 8.83 5.28 -5.96
CA THR A 121 9.35 5.79 -4.68
C THR A 121 9.52 7.32 -4.72
N THR A 122 10.03 7.87 -5.81
CA THR A 122 10.21 9.31 -6.00
C THR A 122 8.88 10.06 -6.02
N ASP A 123 7.86 9.50 -6.67
CA ASP A 123 6.53 10.09 -6.70
C ASP A 123 5.81 9.98 -5.35
N LEU A 124 5.94 8.86 -4.64
CA LEU A 124 5.43 8.71 -3.27
C LEU A 124 6.15 9.62 -2.28
N ALA A 125 7.41 9.98 -2.54
CA ALA A 125 8.10 10.99 -1.74
C ALA A 125 7.40 12.36 -1.82
N LYS A 126 6.92 12.75 -3.01
CA LYS A 126 6.09 13.96 -3.18
C LYS A 126 4.79 13.86 -2.39
N VAL A 127 4.15 12.69 -2.40
CA VAL A 127 2.94 12.43 -1.60
C VAL A 127 3.21 12.62 -0.10
N SER A 128 4.31 12.09 0.43
CA SER A 128 4.67 12.26 1.85
C SER A 128 4.93 13.71 2.26
N ARG A 129 5.22 14.60 1.30
CA ARG A 129 5.40 16.04 1.51
C ARG A 129 4.15 16.86 1.18
N GLY A 130 3.06 16.22 0.76
CA GLY A 130 1.82 16.91 0.40
C GLY A 130 1.89 17.65 -0.94
N GLU A 131 2.84 17.28 -1.79
CA GLU A 131 3.05 17.82 -3.15
C GLU A 131 2.36 16.96 -4.22
N ALA A 132 1.77 15.83 -3.84
CA ALA A 132 1.01 14.91 -4.69
C ALA A 132 -0.01 14.15 -3.84
N PHE A 133 -0.94 13.44 -4.49
CA PHE A 133 -1.93 12.57 -3.83
C PHE A 133 -1.86 11.15 -4.39
N LEU A 134 -1.94 10.12 -3.54
CA LEU A 134 -1.95 8.72 -3.95
C LEU A 134 -3.40 8.24 -4.17
N LEU A 135 -3.68 7.74 -5.37
CA LEU A 135 -4.89 6.98 -5.70
C LEU A 135 -4.50 5.53 -5.96
N GLN A 136 -4.78 4.65 -4.99
CA GLN A 136 -4.61 3.22 -5.14
C GLN A 136 -5.98 2.53 -5.24
N GLY A 137 -6.18 1.68 -6.25
CA GLY A 137 -7.42 0.90 -6.33
C GLY A 137 -7.49 -0.14 -7.43
N GLY A 138 -8.52 -0.97 -7.37
CA GLY A 138 -8.76 -2.09 -8.28
C GLY A 138 -9.48 -3.22 -7.56
N ASP A 139 -9.35 -4.44 -8.07
CA ASP A 139 -10.07 -5.58 -7.53
C ASP A 139 -9.65 -5.95 -6.09
N CYS A 140 -10.58 -6.56 -5.36
CA CYS A 140 -10.29 -7.13 -4.05
C CYS A 140 -9.35 -8.35 -4.20
N ALA A 141 -9.72 -9.26 -5.10
CA ALA A 141 -8.88 -10.33 -5.62
C ALA A 141 -9.17 -10.50 -7.12
N GLU A 142 -8.13 -10.52 -7.94
CA GLU A 142 -8.24 -10.86 -9.36
C GLU A 142 -8.61 -12.34 -9.50
N SER A 143 -9.41 -12.67 -10.52
CA SER A 143 -9.88 -14.02 -10.81
C SER A 143 -9.43 -14.48 -12.20
N PHE A 144 -9.02 -15.74 -12.30
CA PHE A 144 -8.67 -16.39 -13.54
C PHE A 144 -9.84 -16.50 -14.50
N ALA A 145 -11.07 -16.55 -13.99
CA ALA A 145 -12.32 -16.63 -14.76
C ALA A 145 -12.77 -15.26 -15.28
N GLU A 146 -12.45 -14.18 -14.57
CA GLU A 146 -12.82 -12.80 -14.94
C GLU A 146 -11.72 -12.07 -15.72
N HIS A 147 -10.71 -12.80 -16.21
CA HIS A 147 -9.59 -12.24 -16.97
C HIS A 147 -10.00 -11.89 -18.40
N SER A 148 -10.42 -10.65 -18.64
CA SER A 148 -10.77 -10.13 -19.96
C SER A 148 -10.23 -8.71 -20.20
N ALA A 149 -9.93 -8.40 -21.46
CA ALA A 149 -9.47 -7.07 -21.85
C ALA A 149 -10.48 -5.96 -21.50
N ASN A 150 -11.78 -6.26 -21.57
CA ASN A 150 -12.82 -5.31 -21.20
C ASN A 150 -12.78 -5.00 -19.70
N ASN A 151 -12.68 -6.02 -18.82
CA ASN A 151 -12.61 -5.80 -17.38
C ASN A 151 -11.38 -4.97 -17.00
N ILE A 152 -10.22 -5.30 -17.56
CA ILE A 152 -8.97 -4.56 -17.34
C ILE A 152 -9.12 -3.10 -17.79
N ARG A 153 -9.63 -2.88 -19.01
CA ARG A 153 -9.88 -1.54 -19.55
C ARG A 153 -10.84 -0.75 -18.67
N ASP A 154 -11.93 -1.37 -18.24
CA ASP A 154 -13.02 -0.70 -17.53
C ASP A 154 -12.56 -0.28 -16.13
N THR A 155 -11.82 -1.13 -15.41
CA THR A 155 -11.20 -0.77 -14.12
C THR A 155 -10.13 0.32 -14.29
N PHE A 156 -9.27 0.20 -15.31
CA PHE A 156 -8.29 1.23 -15.63
C PHE A 156 -8.95 2.59 -15.93
N ARG A 157 -10.04 2.59 -16.70
CA ARG A 157 -10.82 3.79 -17.00
C ARG A 157 -11.35 4.45 -15.73
N VAL A 158 -11.96 3.71 -14.80
CA VAL A 158 -12.50 4.33 -13.57
C VAL A 158 -11.36 4.94 -12.74
N LEU A 159 -10.18 4.30 -12.66
CA LEU A 159 -9.01 4.90 -12.02
C LEU A 159 -8.59 6.21 -12.69
N LEU A 160 -8.59 6.30 -14.02
CA LEU A 160 -8.29 7.54 -14.74
C LEU A 160 -9.35 8.63 -14.50
N GLN A 161 -10.63 8.27 -14.48
CA GLN A 161 -11.72 9.20 -14.18
C GLN A 161 -11.60 9.79 -12.78
N MET A 162 -11.31 8.95 -11.78
CA MET A 162 -11.04 9.42 -10.43
C MET A 162 -9.80 10.31 -10.39
N ALA A 163 -8.71 9.88 -11.03
CA ALA A 163 -7.46 10.63 -11.05
C ALA A 163 -7.61 12.02 -11.67
N VAL A 164 -8.36 12.16 -12.77
CA VAL A 164 -8.54 13.46 -13.42
C VAL A 164 -9.38 14.42 -12.58
N VAL A 165 -10.45 13.91 -11.94
CA VAL A 165 -11.27 14.70 -11.00
C VAL A 165 -10.41 15.21 -9.84
N LEU A 166 -9.63 14.32 -9.23
CA LEU A 166 -8.74 14.65 -8.10
C LEU A 166 -7.64 15.64 -8.52
N THR A 167 -7.02 15.44 -9.67
CA THR A 167 -5.95 16.31 -10.19
C THR A 167 -6.49 17.72 -10.44
N PHE A 168 -7.60 17.83 -11.15
CA PHE A 168 -8.21 19.11 -11.50
C PHE A 168 -8.67 19.88 -10.26
N ALA A 169 -9.31 19.18 -9.31
CA ALA A 169 -9.78 19.80 -8.08
C ALA A 169 -8.64 20.22 -7.16
N SER A 170 -7.71 19.32 -6.84
CA SER A 170 -6.65 19.60 -5.87
C SER A 170 -5.52 20.47 -6.42
N LYS A 171 -5.36 20.53 -7.74
CA LYS A 171 -4.19 21.12 -8.43
C LYS A 171 -2.87 20.43 -8.04
N LEU A 172 -2.95 19.17 -7.62
CA LEU A 172 -1.81 18.33 -7.29
C LEU A 172 -1.71 17.15 -8.28
N PRO A 173 -0.50 16.68 -8.60
CA PRO A 173 -0.30 15.40 -9.26
C PRO A 173 -0.96 14.26 -8.49
N VAL A 174 -1.61 13.34 -9.21
CA VAL A 174 -2.14 12.10 -8.64
C VAL A 174 -1.29 10.92 -9.07
N VAL A 175 -0.70 10.20 -8.10
CA VAL A 175 0.01 8.94 -8.32
C VAL A 175 -1.03 7.83 -8.46
N LYS A 176 -1.05 7.16 -9.62
CA LYS A 176 -2.06 6.13 -9.96
C LYS A 176 -1.47 4.74 -9.75
N LEU A 177 -2.03 3.99 -8.81
CA LEU A 177 -1.53 2.68 -8.41
C LEU A 177 -2.65 1.63 -8.47
N GLY A 178 -2.59 0.73 -9.46
CA GLY A 178 -3.56 -0.34 -9.63
C GLY A 178 -3.36 -1.49 -8.64
N ARG A 179 -4.45 -1.99 -8.06
CA ARG A 179 -4.53 -3.36 -7.50
C ARG A 179 -4.80 -4.33 -8.64
N MET A 180 -3.81 -4.52 -9.51
CA MET A 180 -3.95 -5.20 -10.79
C MET A 180 -2.64 -5.90 -11.16
N ALA A 181 -2.74 -6.95 -11.98
CA ALA A 181 -1.62 -7.74 -12.47
C ALA A 181 -0.82 -8.46 -11.36
N GLY A 182 -1.49 -8.95 -10.32
CA GLY A 182 -0.83 -9.73 -9.26
C GLY A 182 -1.65 -9.96 -8.00
N GLN A 183 -2.83 -9.34 -7.87
CA GLN A 183 -3.66 -9.37 -6.67
C GLN A 183 -4.51 -10.64 -6.61
N PHE A 184 -3.88 -11.81 -6.73
CA PHE A 184 -4.57 -13.10 -6.78
C PHE A 184 -4.66 -13.80 -5.43
N ALA A 185 -3.77 -13.52 -4.47
CA ALA A 185 -3.74 -14.18 -3.16
C ALA A 185 -4.64 -13.44 -2.15
N LYS A 186 -5.30 -14.20 -1.26
CA LYS A 186 -6.15 -13.65 -0.18
C LYS A 186 -5.84 -14.29 1.18
N PRO A 187 -5.64 -13.49 2.25
CA PRO A 187 -5.59 -14.03 3.60
C PRO A 187 -6.99 -14.45 4.08
N ARG A 188 -7.08 -15.49 4.91
CA ARG A 188 -8.33 -16.03 5.44
C ARG A 188 -8.34 -15.98 6.96
N SER A 189 -9.54 -15.82 7.51
CA SER A 189 -9.73 -15.80 8.98
C SER A 189 -9.74 -17.20 9.59
N ALA A 190 -9.96 -18.23 8.77
CA ALA A 190 -9.88 -19.64 9.15
C ALA A 190 -9.25 -20.43 8.02
N ASP A 191 -8.56 -21.53 8.36
CA ASP A 191 -7.91 -22.39 7.36
C ASP A 191 -8.91 -23.28 6.62
N MET A 192 -10.03 -23.59 7.26
CA MET A 192 -11.11 -24.43 6.72
C MET A 192 -12.40 -23.64 6.54
N GLU A 193 -13.16 -23.96 5.50
CA GLU A 193 -14.50 -23.48 5.21
C GLU A 193 -15.47 -24.67 5.30
N THR A 194 -16.62 -24.47 5.94
CA THR A 194 -17.61 -25.53 6.14
C THR A 194 -18.92 -25.14 5.49
N GLU A 195 -19.37 -25.97 4.54
CA GLU A 195 -20.65 -25.82 3.86
C GLU A 195 -21.41 -27.15 3.93
N ASN A 196 -22.68 -27.09 4.34
CA ASN A 196 -23.57 -28.27 4.44
C ASN A 196 -22.95 -29.47 5.21
N GLY A 197 -22.16 -29.17 6.26
CA GLY A 197 -21.52 -30.19 7.11
C GLY A 197 -20.21 -30.77 6.56
N VAL A 198 -19.76 -30.37 5.37
CA VAL A 198 -18.46 -30.77 4.79
C VAL A 198 -17.45 -29.65 5.06
N ALA A 199 -16.26 -29.99 5.55
CA ALA A 199 -15.18 -29.03 5.79
C ALA A 199 -14.04 -29.22 4.78
N LEU A 200 -13.71 -28.18 4.03
CA LEU A 200 -12.63 -28.15 3.04
C LEU A 200 -11.66 -26.98 3.31
N PRO A 201 -10.43 -27.00 2.77
CA PRO A 201 -9.55 -25.83 2.83
C PRO A 201 -10.25 -24.59 2.29
N SER A 202 -10.08 -23.47 2.98
CA SER A 202 -10.59 -22.18 2.54
C SER A 202 -10.00 -21.81 1.17
N TYR A 203 -10.81 -21.21 0.30
CA TYR A 203 -10.31 -20.55 -0.90
C TYR A 203 -9.33 -19.41 -0.52
N ARG A 204 -8.09 -19.47 -0.99
CA ARG A 204 -7.01 -18.50 -0.67
C ARG A 204 -6.65 -17.62 -1.85
N GLY A 205 -7.52 -17.56 -2.86
CA GLY A 205 -7.24 -16.86 -4.09
C GLY A 205 -6.76 -17.80 -5.20
N ASP A 206 -7.01 -17.41 -6.45
CA ASP A 206 -6.83 -18.29 -7.61
C ASP A 206 -5.37 -18.73 -7.84
N ILE A 207 -4.40 -17.99 -7.30
CA ILE A 207 -2.97 -18.35 -7.30
C ILE A 207 -2.65 -19.54 -6.39
N VAL A 208 -3.54 -19.89 -5.45
CA VAL A 208 -3.37 -21.00 -4.52
C VAL A 208 -4.27 -22.18 -4.89
N ASN A 209 -5.59 -21.96 -4.92
CA ASN A 209 -6.59 -23.02 -5.13
C ASN A 209 -7.83 -22.47 -5.84
N ASP A 210 -8.75 -23.35 -6.23
CA ASP A 210 -10.01 -23.01 -6.88
C ASP A 210 -11.05 -22.51 -5.89
N ILE A 211 -11.97 -21.70 -6.40
CA ILE A 211 -13.12 -21.24 -5.62
C ILE A 211 -14.14 -22.36 -5.39
N ALA A 212 -14.31 -23.27 -6.37
CA ALA A 212 -15.28 -24.34 -6.30
C ALA A 212 -15.14 -25.13 -4.97
N PHE A 213 -16.25 -25.33 -4.26
CA PHE A 213 -16.27 -26.05 -2.98
C PHE A 213 -16.22 -27.58 -3.21
N THR A 214 -15.11 -28.05 -3.77
CA THR A 214 -14.81 -29.47 -3.99
C THR A 214 -13.44 -29.83 -3.43
N PRO A 215 -13.21 -31.08 -2.98
CA PRO A 215 -11.90 -31.50 -2.47
C PRO A 215 -10.75 -31.22 -3.44
N GLU A 216 -10.96 -31.50 -4.73
CA GLU A 216 -9.98 -31.28 -5.79
C GLU A 216 -9.72 -29.79 -6.02
N GLY A 217 -10.79 -28.99 -6.07
CA GLY A 217 -10.70 -27.54 -6.26
C GLY A 217 -9.98 -26.84 -5.12
N ARG A 218 -10.20 -27.28 -3.88
CA ARG A 218 -9.62 -26.64 -2.68
C ARG A 218 -8.19 -27.06 -2.36
N THR A 219 -7.66 -28.09 -3.02
CA THR A 219 -6.28 -28.52 -2.85
C THR A 219 -5.32 -27.48 -3.46
N PRO A 220 -4.33 -26.95 -2.72
CA PRO A 220 -3.36 -26.02 -3.28
C PRO A 220 -2.55 -26.62 -4.43
N ASP A 221 -2.47 -25.89 -5.55
CA ASP A 221 -1.79 -26.31 -6.78
C ASP A 221 -0.69 -25.30 -7.17
N PRO A 222 0.60 -25.69 -7.15
CA PRO A 222 1.70 -24.78 -7.52
C PRO A 222 1.63 -24.26 -8.96
N GLN A 223 1.01 -24.98 -9.90
CA GLN A 223 0.88 -24.53 -11.29
C GLN A 223 0.00 -23.28 -11.43
N ARG A 224 -0.83 -22.99 -10.44
CA ARG A 224 -1.59 -21.75 -10.37
C ARG A 224 -0.69 -20.52 -10.24
N MET A 225 0.52 -20.64 -9.69
CA MET A 225 1.49 -19.54 -9.66
C MET A 225 2.00 -19.19 -11.07
N ILE A 226 2.23 -20.20 -11.92
CA ILE A 226 2.61 -19.99 -13.33
C ILE A 226 1.48 -19.30 -14.08
N ARG A 227 0.24 -19.77 -13.89
CA ARG A 227 -0.95 -19.17 -14.50
C ARG A 227 -1.15 -17.72 -14.05
N ALA A 228 -0.98 -17.43 -12.75
CA ALA A 228 -1.06 -16.09 -12.21
C ALA A 228 -0.01 -15.18 -12.87
N TYR A 229 1.24 -15.62 -12.98
CA TYR A 229 2.28 -14.87 -13.71
C TYR A 229 1.88 -14.57 -15.16
N SER A 230 1.37 -15.55 -15.91
CA SER A 230 0.95 -15.33 -17.31
C SER A 230 -0.17 -14.31 -17.42
N GLN A 231 -1.17 -14.35 -16.52
CA GLN A 231 -2.25 -13.38 -16.50
C GLN A 231 -1.78 -11.99 -16.03
N SER A 232 -0.87 -11.92 -15.07
CA SER A 232 -0.23 -10.67 -14.67
C SER A 232 0.53 -10.03 -15.83
N ALA A 233 1.32 -10.80 -16.56
CA ALA A 233 2.07 -10.33 -17.73
C ALA A 233 1.13 -9.79 -18.82
N ALA A 234 0.07 -10.53 -19.14
CA ALA A 234 -0.93 -10.10 -20.14
C ALA A 234 -1.67 -8.82 -19.69
N THR A 235 -2.07 -8.76 -18.43
CA THR A 235 -2.74 -7.59 -17.83
C THR A 235 -1.85 -6.37 -17.87
N LEU A 236 -0.61 -6.49 -17.39
CA LEU A 236 0.35 -5.39 -17.34
C LEU A 236 0.73 -4.90 -18.74
N ASN A 237 0.91 -5.80 -19.71
CA ASN A 237 1.15 -5.42 -21.10
C ASN A 237 -0.02 -4.58 -21.65
N LEU A 238 -1.26 -4.98 -21.40
CA LEU A 238 -2.43 -4.23 -21.83
C LEU A 238 -2.55 -2.87 -21.11
N LEU A 239 -2.29 -2.82 -19.81
CA LEU A 239 -2.27 -1.58 -19.03
C LEU A 239 -1.21 -0.60 -19.56
N ARG A 240 0.00 -1.09 -19.88
CA ARG A 240 1.05 -0.28 -20.51
C ARG A 240 0.60 0.28 -21.86
N ALA A 241 -0.05 -0.54 -22.68
CA ALA A 241 -0.62 -0.09 -23.96
C ALA A 241 -1.71 0.97 -23.78
N PHE A 242 -2.58 0.87 -22.77
CA PHE A 242 -3.58 1.93 -22.50
C PHE A 242 -2.94 3.21 -21.95
N ALA A 243 -1.94 3.09 -21.08
CA ALA A 243 -1.29 4.21 -20.42
C ALA A 243 -0.47 5.10 -21.39
N THR A 244 0.10 4.51 -22.45
CA THR A 244 0.95 5.24 -23.42
C THR A 244 0.37 5.31 -24.84
N GLY A 245 -0.51 4.39 -25.21
CA GLY A 245 -1.09 4.26 -26.57
C GLY A 245 -2.29 5.15 -26.85
N GLY A 246 -2.48 6.23 -26.07
CA GLY A 246 -3.50 7.25 -26.30
C GLY A 246 -4.85 7.05 -25.61
N TYR A 247 -5.11 5.90 -24.96
CA TYR A 247 -6.34 5.72 -24.17
C TYR A 247 -6.38 6.65 -22.96
N ALA A 248 -5.21 6.93 -22.36
CA ALA A 248 -5.03 7.84 -21.22
C ALA A 248 -4.94 9.34 -21.61
N ASN A 249 -5.15 9.69 -22.89
CA ASN A 249 -5.08 11.06 -23.36
C ASN A 249 -6.18 11.92 -22.72
N LEU A 250 -5.82 13.07 -22.15
CA LEU A 250 -6.77 13.96 -21.47
C LEU A 250 -7.84 14.55 -22.41
N HIS A 251 -7.59 14.67 -23.72
CA HIS A 251 -8.63 15.03 -24.69
C HIS A 251 -9.72 13.96 -24.83
N GLN A 252 -9.47 12.74 -24.33
CA GLN A 252 -10.46 11.67 -24.30
C GLN A 252 -11.27 11.62 -22.99
N VAL A 253 -11.10 12.57 -22.07
CA VAL A 253 -11.84 12.60 -20.79
C VAL A 253 -13.35 12.53 -20.99
N HIS A 254 -13.88 13.18 -22.03
CA HIS A 254 -15.31 13.09 -22.41
C HIS A 254 -15.71 11.70 -22.88
N ARG A 255 -14.82 10.92 -23.51
CA ARG A 255 -15.10 9.54 -23.94
C ARG A 255 -15.11 8.56 -22.77
N TRP A 256 -14.50 8.92 -21.65
CA TRP A 256 -14.58 8.12 -20.43
C TRP A 256 -15.94 8.26 -19.73
N THR A 257 -16.73 9.28 -20.07
CA THR A 257 -18.11 9.45 -19.59
C THR A 257 -18.93 8.23 -20.02
N HIS A 258 -19.26 7.37 -19.06
CA HIS A 258 -19.84 6.06 -19.31
C HIS A 258 -21.31 6.10 -19.72
N ASP A 259 -21.72 5.14 -20.57
CA ASP A 259 -23.13 4.80 -20.89
C ASP A 259 -23.98 4.42 -19.66
N PHE A 260 -23.35 3.98 -18.57
CA PHE A 260 -24.03 3.44 -17.38
C PHE A 260 -24.24 4.45 -16.24
N MET A 261 -23.74 5.68 -16.34
CA MET A 261 -23.90 6.66 -15.25
C MET A 261 -25.35 7.15 -15.08
N GLY A 262 -26.24 6.81 -16.01
CA GLY A 262 -27.66 7.15 -15.92
C GLY A 262 -27.90 8.64 -15.67
N ARG A 263 -29.12 8.99 -15.25
CA ARG A 263 -29.49 10.35 -14.82
C ARG A 263 -29.01 10.67 -13.38
N SER A 264 -27.84 10.18 -12.97
CA SER A 264 -27.27 10.50 -11.66
C SER A 264 -26.87 11.99 -11.59
N PRO A 265 -27.06 12.68 -10.45
CA PRO A 265 -26.53 14.03 -10.23
C PRO A 265 -25.01 14.12 -10.47
N TRP A 266 -24.28 13.03 -10.23
CA TRP A 266 -22.82 12.98 -10.41
C TRP A 266 -22.39 12.93 -11.87
N THR A 267 -23.24 12.43 -12.78
CA THR A 267 -23.01 12.51 -14.23
C THR A 267 -22.84 13.96 -14.64
N LYS A 268 -23.73 14.84 -14.17
CA LYS A 268 -23.70 16.27 -14.48
C LYS A 268 -22.43 16.92 -13.94
N LYS A 269 -22.08 16.68 -12.67
CA LYS A 269 -20.84 17.19 -12.05
C LYS A 269 -19.58 16.73 -12.82
N TYR A 270 -19.58 15.48 -13.29
CA TYR A 270 -18.50 14.96 -14.13
C TYR A 270 -18.41 15.64 -15.48
N THR A 271 -19.53 15.78 -16.19
CA THR A 271 -19.58 16.50 -17.46
C THR A 271 -19.07 17.93 -17.30
N GLU A 272 -19.54 18.66 -16.29
CA GLU A 272 -19.05 20.03 -16.00
C GLU A 272 -17.55 20.08 -15.70
N THR A 273 -17.01 19.06 -15.01
CA THR A 273 -15.58 18.97 -14.75
C THR A 273 -14.79 18.65 -16.02
N ALA A 274 -15.31 17.72 -16.84
CA ALA A 274 -14.73 17.36 -18.13
C ALA A 274 -14.70 18.56 -19.08
N ASP A 275 -15.80 19.33 -19.17
CA ASP A 275 -15.90 20.55 -19.99
C ASP A 275 -14.82 21.56 -19.59
N ARG A 276 -14.65 21.80 -18.28
CA ARG A 276 -13.62 22.71 -17.75
C ARG A 276 -12.19 22.21 -17.98
N ILE A 277 -11.97 20.89 -17.99
CA ILE A 277 -10.69 20.31 -18.39
C ILE A 277 -10.46 20.55 -19.88
N GLY A 278 -11.47 20.34 -20.71
CA GLY A 278 -11.43 20.65 -22.14
C GLY A 278 -11.03 22.10 -22.41
N GLU A 279 -11.72 23.05 -21.77
CA GLU A 279 -11.40 24.48 -21.87
C GLU A 279 -9.95 24.81 -21.44
N ALA A 280 -9.45 24.15 -20.39
CA ALA A 280 -8.08 24.34 -19.93
C ALA A 280 -7.05 23.77 -20.93
N LEU A 281 -7.34 22.62 -21.55
CA LEU A 281 -6.50 22.04 -22.60
C LEU A 281 -6.50 22.91 -23.85
N ASP A 282 -7.65 23.42 -24.27
CA ASP A 282 -7.76 24.35 -25.41
C ASP A 282 -6.96 25.63 -25.16
N PHE A 283 -6.98 26.15 -23.92
CA PHE A 283 -6.14 27.28 -23.52
C PHE A 283 -4.64 26.95 -23.58
N MET A 284 -4.23 25.78 -23.08
CA MET A 284 -2.85 25.32 -23.15
C MET A 284 -2.38 25.19 -24.61
N GLU A 285 -3.23 24.64 -25.48
CA GLU A 285 -2.96 24.51 -26.92
C GLU A 285 -2.82 25.89 -27.58
N ALA A 286 -3.69 26.84 -27.25
CA ALA A 286 -3.58 28.23 -27.70
C ALA A 286 -2.28 28.92 -27.23
N CYS A 287 -1.69 28.47 -26.12
CA CYS A 287 -0.37 28.89 -25.64
C CYS A 287 0.80 28.08 -26.25
N GLY A 288 0.55 27.16 -27.19
CA GLY A 288 1.57 26.32 -27.83
C GLY A 288 1.94 25.05 -27.06
N ILE A 289 1.16 24.68 -26.04
CA ILE A 289 1.34 23.46 -25.24
C ILE A 289 0.28 22.45 -25.69
N SER A 290 0.71 21.44 -26.44
CA SER A 290 -0.17 20.41 -27.00
C SER A 290 0.39 19.02 -26.71
N PRO A 291 -0.38 17.94 -26.95
CA PRO A 291 0.13 16.57 -26.81
C PRO A 291 1.37 16.25 -27.67
N GLU A 292 1.57 16.97 -28.79
CA GLU A 292 2.74 16.85 -29.65
C GLU A 292 3.99 17.51 -29.05
N THR A 293 3.82 18.60 -28.29
CA THR A 293 4.94 19.31 -27.65
C THR A 293 5.21 18.84 -26.23
N VAL A 294 4.19 18.33 -25.54
CA VAL A 294 4.23 17.84 -24.16
C VAL A 294 3.55 16.47 -24.06
N PRO A 295 4.29 15.36 -24.22
CA PRO A 295 3.76 13.99 -24.19
C PRO A 295 3.00 13.63 -22.90
N GLN A 296 3.26 14.35 -21.79
CA GLN A 296 2.57 14.18 -20.51
C GLN A 296 1.05 14.47 -20.60
N LEU A 297 0.58 15.13 -21.67
CA LEU A 297 -0.86 15.34 -21.91
C LEU A 297 -1.55 14.14 -22.59
N SER A 298 -0.78 13.33 -23.33
CA SER A 298 -1.30 12.14 -24.04
C SER A 298 -1.01 10.81 -23.34
N GLN A 299 -0.08 10.82 -22.38
CA GLN A 299 0.39 9.63 -21.68
C GLN A 299 0.29 9.81 -20.17
N THR A 300 0.18 8.69 -19.45
CA THR A 300 0.18 8.72 -18.00
C THR A 300 1.02 7.59 -17.43
N GLN A 301 1.63 7.82 -16.27
CA GLN A 301 2.28 6.75 -15.52
C GLN A 301 1.23 5.99 -14.73
N PHE A 302 1.24 4.67 -14.85
CA PHE A 302 0.37 3.78 -14.11
C PHE A 302 1.20 2.64 -13.52
N TYR A 303 1.07 2.46 -12.22
CA TYR A 303 1.81 1.47 -11.46
C TYR A 303 0.89 0.33 -11.04
N THR A 304 1.48 -0.80 -10.65
CA THR A 304 0.75 -1.99 -10.16
C THR A 304 1.19 -2.35 -8.75
N SER A 305 0.29 -2.96 -8.02
CA SER A 305 0.50 -3.39 -6.65
C SER A 305 -0.36 -4.58 -6.26
N HIS A 306 0.15 -5.38 -5.32
CA HIS A 306 -0.60 -6.43 -4.64
C HIS A 306 -0.08 -6.67 -3.22
N GLU A 307 -0.84 -7.43 -2.43
CA GLU A 307 -0.38 -7.92 -1.14
C GLU A 307 0.72 -8.95 -1.37
N ALA A 308 1.92 -8.69 -0.86
CA ALA A 308 3.00 -9.68 -0.84
C ALA A 308 2.63 -10.75 0.18
N LEU A 309 1.81 -11.73 -0.22
CA LEU A 309 1.25 -12.74 0.66
C LEU A 309 1.90 -14.11 0.44
N LEU A 310 1.98 -14.54 -0.83
CA LEU A 310 2.52 -15.84 -1.21
C LEU A 310 4.03 -15.75 -1.44
N LEU A 311 4.81 -15.75 -0.36
CA LEU A 311 6.24 -15.42 -0.39
C LEU A 311 7.09 -16.28 -1.34
N ARG A 312 6.67 -17.51 -1.66
CA ARG A 312 7.34 -18.34 -2.68
C ARG A 312 7.21 -17.75 -4.10
N TYR A 313 6.06 -17.17 -4.42
CA TYR A 313 5.83 -16.46 -5.69
C TYR A 313 6.65 -15.17 -5.75
N GLU A 314 6.60 -14.38 -4.67
CA GLU A 314 7.36 -13.12 -4.56
C GLU A 314 8.88 -13.37 -4.66
N GLN A 315 9.40 -14.34 -3.89
CA GLN A 315 10.81 -14.74 -3.94
C GLN A 315 11.24 -15.15 -5.36
N ALA A 316 10.42 -15.95 -6.05
CA ALA A 316 10.75 -16.39 -7.41
C ALA A 316 10.80 -15.23 -8.42
N LEU A 317 10.08 -14.13 -8.17
CA LEU A 317 10.09 -12.93 -8.98
C LEU A 317 11.01 -11.82 -8.44
N THR A 318 11.81 -12.11 -7.40
CA THR A 318 12.82 -11.16 -6.91
C THR A 318 14.06 -11.19 -7.81
N ARG A 319 14.51 -10.03 -8.28
CA ARG A 319 15.67 -9.88 -9.16
C ARG A 319 16.64 -8.86 -8.59
N GLN A 320 17.93 -9.08 -8.86
CA GLN A 320 18.95 -8.09 -8.58
C GLN A 320 18.98 -7.08 -9.74
N ASP A 321 18.89 -5.80 -9.43
CA ASP A 321 19.03 -4.73 -10.42
C ASP A 321 20.47 -4.66 -10.90
N SER A 322 20.68 -4.77 -12.21
CA SER A 322 22.02 -4.78 -12.81
C SER A 322 22.77 -3.45 -12.66
N LEU A 323 22.05 -2.35 -12.40
CA LEU A 323 22.65 -1.02 -12.24
C LEU A 323 23.13 -0.73 -10.82
N THR A 324 22.39 -1.20 -9.81
CA THR A 324 22.63 -0.85 -8.39
C THR A 324 23.13 -2.02 -7.57
N GLY A 325 22.87 -3.26 -7.99
CA GLY A 325 23.11 -4.46 -7.19
C GLY A 325 22.04 -4.70 -6.11
N ASP A 326 21.04 -3.81 -5.98
CA ASP A 326 19.96 -3.96 -5.02
C ASP A 326 18.93 -4.98 -5.50
N TRP A 327 18.24 -5.63 -4.56
CA TRP A 327 17.16 -6.57 -4.86
C TRP A 327 15.83 -5.84 -5.02
N TYR A 328 15.04 -6.22 -6.02
CA TYR A 328 13.67 -5.75 -6.21
C TYR A 328 12.77 -6.94 -6.42
N ASP A 329 11.61 -6.92 -5.79
CA ASP A 329 10.53 -7.79 -6.21
C ASP A 329 9.96 -7.25 -7.51
N THR A 330 10.12 -8.01 -8.58
CA THR A 330 9.68 -7.60 -9.92
C THR A 330 8.32 -8.17 -10.29
N SER A 331 7.56 -8.69 -9.31
CA SER A 331 6.15 -9.05 -9.47
C SER A 331 5.24 -7.82 -9.60
N ALA A 332 5.57 -6.72 -8.93
CA ALA A 332 4.83 -5.46 -9.00
C ALA A 332 5.70 -4.24 -8.64
N HIS A 333 5.20 -3.04 -8.96
CA HIS A 333 5.91 -1.80 -8.65
C HIS A 333 5.94 -1.52 -7.14
N MET A 334 4.84 -1.82 -6.44
CA MET A 334 4.68 -1.65 -5.00
C MET A 334 4.01 -2.88 -4.39
N LEU A 335 4.43 -3.25 -3.19
CA LEU A 335 3.87 -4.37 -2.44
C LEU A 335 3.42 -3.93 -1.06
N TRP A 336 2.38 -4.55 -0.49
CA TRP A 336 2.02 -4.29 0.91
C TRP A 336 1.98 -5.54 1.78
N ILE A 337 2.17 -5.31 3.09
CA ILE A 337 1.96 -6.28 4.15
C ILE A 337 0.53 -6.13 4.69
N GLY A 338 -0.23 -7.23 4.66
CA GLY A 338 -1.58 -7.29 5.17
C GLY A 338 -1.66 -7.20 6.70
N ASP A 339 -2.85 -6.88 7.22
CA ASP A 339 -3.07 -6.70 8.66
C ASP A 339 -2.83 -7.98 9.48
N ARG A 340 -2.95 -9.16 8.83
CA ARG A 340 -2.77 -10.48 9.46
C ARG A 340 -1.32 -11.00 9.38
N THR A 341 -0.45 -10.30 8.67
CA THR A 341 0.94 -10.72 8.39
C THR A 341 1.99 -9.70 8.87
N ARG A 342 1.58 -8.60 9.49
CA ARG A 342 2.46 -7.47 9.90
C ARG A 342 2.90 -7.46 11.37
N PHE A 343 3.35 -8.58 11.90
CA PHE A 343 3.76 -8.69 13.30
C PHE A 343 5.29 -8.77 13.45
N GLU A 344 5.80 -8.51 14.65
CA GLU A 344 7.22 -8.62 14.96
C GLU A 344 7.73 -10.05 14.74
N GLY A 345 8.84 -10.21 13.99
CA GLY A 345 9.35 -11.53 13.60
C GLY A 345 8.63 -12.21 12.42
N SER A 346 7.73 -11.48 11.74
CA SER A 346 7.03 -11.97 10.55
C SER A 346 7.96 -12.23 9.37
N ALA A 347 7.74 -13.34 8.68
CA ALA A 347 8.35 -13.66 7.39
C ALA A 347 8.05 -12.60 6.32
N HIS A 348 6.86 -12.02 6.34
CA HIS A 348 6.51 -10.95 5.40
C HIS A 348 7.29 -9.67 5.68
N VAL A 349 7.48 -9.31 6.95
CA VAL A 349 8.32 -8.16 7.32
C VAL A 349 9.78 -8.42 6.94
N GLU A 350 10.29 -9.63 7.18
CA GLU A 350 11.65 -10.04 6.78
C GLU A 350 11.85 -10.00 5.27
N TYR A 351 10.89 -10.46 4.48
CA TYR A 351 10.98 -10.40 3.03
C TYR A 351 11.01 -8.94 2.53
N LEU A 352 10.04 -8.11 2.94
CA LEU A 352 9.91 -6.76 2.41
C LEU A 352 10.99 -5.78 2.92
N ARG A 353 11.71 -6.09 4.01
CA ARG A 353 12.79 -5.21 4.49
C ARG A 353 13.96 -5.11 3.50
N GLY A 354 14.19 -6.15 2.69
CA GLY A 354 15.39 -6.24 1.84
C GLY A 354 15.18 -5.98 0.35
N ILE A 355 13.93 -5.84 -0.11
CA ILE A 355 13.63 -5.40 -1.49
C ILE A 355 13.69 -3.87 -1.59
N GLY A 356 13.96 -3.31 -2.77
CA GLY A 356 14.07 -1.88 -3.05
C GLY A 356 12.76 -1.18 -3.44
N ASN A 357 11.68 -1.93 -3.65
CA ASN A 357 10.36 -1.40 -4.00
C ASN A 357 9.83 -0.42 -2.92
N PRO A 358 9.04 0.59 -3.25
CA PRO A 358 8.19 1.22 -2.25
C PRO A 358 7.20 0.18 -1.71
N ILE A 359 6.97 0.20 -0.41
CA ILE A 359 6.15 -0.79 0.28
C ILE A 359 5.07 -0.13 1.14
N GLY A 360 4.04 -0.93 1.45
CA GLY A 360 2.90 -0.51 2.23
C GLY A 360 2.65 -1.45 3.40
N MET A 361 1.93 -0.96 4.40
CA MET A 361 1.51 -1.78 5.53
C MET A 361 0.11 -1.38 5.98
N LYS A 362 -0.80 -2.35 6.04
CA LYS A 362 -2.15 -2.12 6.59
C LYS A 362 -2.04 -1.75 8.07
N CYS A 363 -2.74 -0.73 8.51
CA CYS A 363 -2.75 -0.25 9.89
C CYS A 363 -4.18 -0.33 10.43
N GLY A 364 -4.50 -1.46 11.08
CA GLY A 364 -5.79 -1.69 11.72
C GLY A 364 -5.87 -1.20 13.18
N PRO A 365 -7.06 -1.26 13.81
CA PRO A 365 -7.29 -0.80 15.18
C PRO A 365 -6.45 -1.47 16.28
N SER A 366 -5.88 -2.64 16.00
CA SER A 366 -5.04 -3.39 16.95
C SER A 366 -3.60 -2.91 17.02
N LEU A 367 -3.15 -2.08 16.07
CA LEU A 367 -1.76 -1.64 16.00
C LEU A 367 -1.47 -0.57 17.07
N GLU A 368 -0.46 -0.83 17.89
CA GLU A 368 0.01 0.13 18.89
C GLU A 368 1.20 0.97 18.37
N PRO A 369 1.37 2.21 18.88
CA PRO A 369 2.42 3.11 18.43
C PRO A 369 3.83 2.53 18.46
N ASP A 370 4.23 1.88 19.56
CA ASP A 370 5.60 1.36 19.71
C ASP A 370 5.87 0.18 18.76
N GLU A 371 4.86 -0.63 18.47
CA GLU A 371 4.94 -1.71 17.47
C GLU A 371 5.10 -1.11 16.06
N LEU A 372 4.31 -0.09 15.71
CA LEU A 372 4.45 0.62 14.44
C LEU A 372 5.86 1.20 14.26
N LEU A 373 6.42 1.85 15.29
CA LEU A 373 7.75 2.44 15.22
C LEU A 373 8.84 1.38 15.01
N ARG A 374 8.79 0.24 15.73
CA ARG A 374 9.72 -0.88 15.49
C ARG A 374 9.64 -1.45 14.07
N LEU A 375 8.42 -1.56 13.53
CA LEU A 375 8.21 -2.00 12.16
C LEU A 375 8.77 -0.98 11.15
N LEU A 376 8.61 0.32 11.40
CA LEU A 376 9.19 1.38 10.55
C LEU A 376 10.72 1.40 10.59
N ASP A 377 11.33 1.21 11.77
CA ASP A 377 12.78 1.09 11.90
C ASP A 377 13.34 -0.13 11.15
N THR A 378 12.53 -1.20 11.02
CA THR A 378 12.90 -2.40 10.26
C THR A 378 12.72 -2.21 8.75
N LEU A 379 11.59 -1.63 8.33
CA LEU A 379 11.17 -1.58 6.92
C LEU A 379 11.70 -0.35 6.16
N ASN A 380 12.08 0.71 6.89
CA ASN A 380 12.67 1.92 6.35
C ASN A 380 13.73 2.52 7.29
N PRO A 381 14.81 1.77 7.60
CA PRO A 381 15.83 2.19 8.54
C PRO A 381 16.52 3.49 8.13
N ASN A 382 16.68 3.70 6.82
CA ASN A 382 17.32 4.87 6.24
C ASN A 382 16.38 6.07 6.10
N ARG A 383 15.11 5.92 6.52
CA ARG A 383 14.08 6.98 6.47
C ARG A 383 13.98 7.62 5.09
N VAL A 384 13.96 6.79 4.05
CA VAL A 384 13.81 7.25 2.66
C VAL A 384 12.36 7.71 2.47
N PRO A 385 12.10 8.99 2.11
CA PRO A 385 10.75 9.44 1.79
C PRO A 385 10.16 8.66 0.61
N GLY A 386 8.86 8.33 0.68
CA GLY A 386 8.18 7.53 -0.34
C GLY A 386 8.40 6.02 -0.25
N ARG A 387 9.31 5.54 0.60
CA ARG A 387 9.52 4.11 0.84
C ARG A 387 8.34 3.44 1.54
N MET A 388 7.74 4.11 2.53
CA MET A 388 6.68 3.53 3.37
C MET A 388 5.34 4.21 3.15
N THR A 389 4.31 3.42 2.88
CA THR A 389 2.91 3.83 2.91
C THR A 389 2.15 3.15 4.05
N LEU A 390 1.64 3.91 5.01
CA LEU A 390 0.79 3.42 6.09
C LEU A 390 -0.67 3.47 5.65
N ILE A 391 -1.30 2.30 5.47
CA ILE A 391 -2.63 2.15 4.89
C ILE A 391 -3.64 1.87 6.01
N THR A 392 -4.28 2.93 6.51
CA THR A 392 -5.19 2.89 7.68
C THR A 392 -6.53 2.25 7.33
N ARG A 393 -7.06 1.39 8.22
CA ARG A 393 -8.34 0.70 8.00
C ARG A 393 -9.11 0.48 9.30
N TYR A 394 -9.55 1.55 9.93
CA TYR A 394 -10.12 1.51 11.28
C TYR A 394 -11.61 1.16 11.30
N GLY A 395 -12.35 1.53 10.26
CA GLY A 395 -13.80 1.64 10.31
C GLY A 395 -14.23 3.06 10.68
N HIS A 396 -15.38 3.47 10.16
CA HIS A 396 -15.94 4.81 10.34
C HIS A 396 -16.12 5.24 11.79
N ASP A 397 -16.38 4.29 12.70
CA ASP A 397 -16.67 4.50 14.12
C ASP A 397 -15.41 4.59 14.98
N LYS A 398 -14.24 4.25 14.45
CA LYS A 398 -12.99 4.10 15.21
C LYS A 398 -11.85 4.97 14.73
N ILE A 399 -11.93 5.50 13.51
CA ILE A 399 -10.83 6.24 12.87
C ILE A 399 -10.41 7.47 13.70
N GLU A 400 -11.37 8.27 14.16
CA GLU A 400 -11.08 9.53 14.89
C GLU A 400 -10.51 9.31 16.29
N THR A 401 -10.85 8.19 16.93
CA THR A 401 -10.30 7.84 18.25
C THR A 401 -8.98 7.05 18.14
N GLY A 402 -8.84 6.26 17.08
CA GLY A 402 -7.78 5.27 16.95
C GLY A 402 -6.55 5.76 16.19
N LEU A 403 -6.72 6.50 15.10
CA LEU A 403 -5.60 6.96 14.27
C LEU A 403 -4.69 8.01 14.93
N PRO A 404 -5.18 8.99 15.73
CA PRO A 404 -4.33 10.06 16.26
C PRO A 404 -3.09 9.59 17.01
N LYS A 405 -3.17 8.50 17.78
CA LYS A 405 -2.01 7.97 18.54
C LYS A 405 -0.87 7.52 17.63
N LEU A 406 -1.19 6.93 16.47
CA LEU A 406 -0.19 6.49 15.50
C LEU A 406 0.42 7.70 14.77
N VAL A 407 -0.41 8.66 14.36
CA VAL A 407 0.03 9.88 13.68
C VAL A 407 1.01 10.66 14.57
N ARG A 408 0.66 10.90 15.83
CA ARG A 408 1.53 11.60 16.80
C ARG A 408 2.86 10.89 17.00
N ALA A 409 2.86 9.56 17.06
CA ALA A 409 4.09 8.80 17.24
C ALA A 409 5.01 8.91 16.03
N VAL A 410 4.48 8.73 14.81
CA VAL A 410 5.25 8.85 13.57
C VAL A 410 5.79 10.26 13.37
N LEU A 411 4.97 11.29 13.64
CA LEU A 411 5.41 12.69 13.59
C LEU A 411 6.52 12.98 14.59
N ARG A 412 6.35 12.56 15.84
CA ARG A 412 7.34 12.77 16.91
C ARG A 412 8.70 12.15 16.56
N GLU A 413 8.69 10.93 16.04
CA GLU A 413 9.93 10.24 15.66
C GLU A 413 10.47 10.70 14.30
N GLY A 414 9.68 11.41 13.48
CA GLY A 414 10.12 11.96 12.19
C GLY A 414 10.28 10.91 11.10
N HIS A 415 9.40 9.91 11.02
CA HIS A 415 9.40 8.96 9.90
C HIS A 415 8.70 9.55 8.66
N PRO A 416 9.35 9.59 7.48
CA PRO A 416 8.74 10.13 6.27
C PRO A 416 7.87 9.07 5.59
N VAL A 417 6.60 9.02 6.00
CA VAL A 417 5.61 8.05 5.50
C VAL A 417 4.54 8.73 4.64
N VAL A 418 3.97 7.97 3.72
CA VAL A 418 2.69 8.31 3.08
C VAL A 418 1.56 7.76 3.94
N TRP A 419 0.61 8.60 4.34
CA TRP A 419 -0.62 8.13 4.96
C TRP A 419 -1.69 7.92 3.88
N SER A 420 -2.24 6.71 3.83
CA SER A 420 -3.34 6.34 2.93
C SER A 420 -4.52 5.79 3.72
N CYS A 421 -5.73 6.12 3.30
CA CYS A 421 -6.96 5.60 3.90
C CYS A 421 -7.51 4.43 3.08
N ASP A 422 -7.71 3.29 3.72
CA ASP A 422 -8.49 2.15 3.22
C ASP A 422 -9.84 2.15 3.94
N PRO A 423 -10.86 2.86 3.39
CA PRO A 423 -12.17 2.98 4.01
C PRO A 423 -13.06 1.76 3.75
N MET A 424 -12.52 0.71 3.15
CA MET A 424 -13.30 -0.42 2.66
C MET A 424 -13.32 -1.53 3.69
N HIS A 425 -12.13 -1.99 4.08
CA HIS A 425 -12.00 -3.21 4.85
C HIS A 425 -12.55 -3.05 6.28
N GLY A 426 -12.50 -1.85 6.85
CA GLY A 426 -13.01 -1.55 8.20
C GLY A 426 -14.55 -1.53 8.30
N ASN A 427 -15.25 -1.44 7.18
CA ASN A 427 -16.69 -1.16 7.12
C ASN A 427 -17.54 -2.32 6.55
N VAL A 428 -17.02 -3.55 6.57
CA VAL A 428 -17.77 -4.74 6.11
C VAL A 428 -18.88 -5.08 7.10
N VAL A 429 -20.09 -5.31 6.58
CA VAL A 429 -21.23 -5.85 7.32
C VAL A 429 -21.81 -7.07 6.59
N LYS A 430 -22.61 -7.88 7.30
CA LYS A 430 -23.40 -8.95 6.69
C LYS A 430 -24.85 -8.49 6.60
N ALA A 431 -25.39 -8.41 5.39
CA ALA A 431 -26.77 -8.05 5.11
C ALA A 431 -27.74 -9.17 5.53
N ALA A 432 -29.04 -8.86 5.63
CA ALA A 432 -30.05 -9.82 6.09
C ALA A 432 -30.18 -11.05 5.16
N ASN A 433 -29.91 -10.86 3.86
CA ASN A 433 -29.90 -11.91 2.84
C ASN A 433 -28.61 -12.76 2.83
N GLY A 434 -27.68 -12.52 3.76
CA GLY A 434 -26.46 -13.31 3.93
C GLY A 434 -25.24 -12.80 3.15
N TYR A 435 -25.41 -11.87 2.21
CA TYR A 435 -24.29 -11.26 1.50
C TYR A 435 -23.46 -10.38 2.42
N LYS A 436 -22.15 -10.35 2.18
CA LYS A 436 -21.31 -9.28 2.73
C LYS A 436 -21.57 -8.02 1.92
N THR A 437 -21.64 -6.87 2.55
CA THR A 437 -21.72 -5.57 1.86
C THR A 437 -20.94 -4.54 2.65
N ARG A 438 -20.77 -3.35 2.08
CA ARG A 438 -20.17 -2.18 2.72
C ARG A 438 -21.10 -0.99 2.45
N PRO A 439 -21.72 -0.40 3.48
CA PRO A 439 -22.54 0.79 3.30
C PRO A 439 -21.67 1.96 2.85
N PHE A 440 -22.01 2.58 1.73
CA PHE A 440 -21.22 3.67 1.13
C PHE A 440 -21.05 4.86 2.07
N ASP A 441 -22.07 5.19 2.87
CA ASP A 441 -21.97 6.27 3.87
C ASP A 441 -20.90 6.01 4.94
N ARG A 442 -20.68 4.74 5.31
CA ARG A 442 -19.61 4.38 6.26
C ARG A 442 -18.24 4.53 5.61
N ILE A 443 -18.11 4.14 4.34
CA ILE A 443 -16.89 4.36 3.55
C ILE A 443 -16.56 5.87 3.55
N LEU A 444 -17.53 6.71 3.23
CA LEU A 444 -17.36 8.17 3.22
C LEU A 444 -17.04 8.74 4.60
N ALA A 445 -17.71 8.25 5.65
CA ALA A 445 -17.48 8.70 7.03
C ALA A 445 -16.05 8.38 7.49
N GLU A 446 -15.50 7.22 7.17
CA GLU A 446 -14.09 6.91 7.48
C GLU A 446 -13.12 7.84 6.74
N VAL A 447 -13.38 8.14 5.47
CA VAL A 447 -12.58 9.11 4.70
C VAL A 447 -12.63 10.50 5.35
N ARG A 448 -13.83 10.98 5.74
CA ARG A 448 -13.97 12.27 6.44
C ARG A 448 -13.17 12.30 7.74
N GLY A 449 -13.28 11.24 8.55
CA GLY A 449 -12.54 11.11 9.80
C GLY A 449 -11.02 11.07 9.59
N PHE A 450 -10.55 10.38 8.55
CA PHE A 450 -9.14 10.36 8.17
C PHE A 450 -8.58 11.77 7.87
N PHE A 451 -9.28 12.55 7.03
CA PHE A 451 -8.89 13.93 6.75
C PHE A 451 -8.97 14.83 8.00
N ALA A 452 -10.00 14.64 8.84
CA ALA A 452 -10.16 15.39 10.08
C ALA A 452 -9.01 15.14 11.06
N VAL A 453 -8.60 13.88 11.25
CA VAL A 453 -7.46 13.51 12.10
C VAL A 453 -6.18 14.15 11.58
N HIS A 454 -5.87 14.01 10.28
CA HIS A 454 -4.64 14.57 9.73
C HIS A 454 -4.56 16.09 9.89
N ARG A 455 -5.67 16.79 9.66
CA ARG A 455 -5.76 18.25 9.88
C ARG A 455 -5.54 18.60 11.35
N ALA A 456 -6.20 17.90 12.28
CA ALA A 456 -6.07 18.17 13.71
C ALA A 456 -4.65 17.91 14.24
N GLU A 457 -3.96 16.91 13.70
CA GLU A 457 -2.60 16.54 14.09
C GLU A 457 -1.51 17.28 13.29
N GLY A 458 -1.87 18.13 12.33
CA GLY A 458 -0.91 18.87 11.49
C GLY A 458 -0.07 17.97 10.56
N SER A 459 -0.66 16.87 10.09
CA SER A 459 -0.04 15.90 9.18
C SER A 459 -0.76 15.83 7.84
N ILE A 460 -0.21 15.08 6.89
CA ILE A 460 -0.71 15.01 5.51
C ILE A 460 -1.58 13.77 5.30
N ALA A 461 -2.85 13.98 4.97
CA ALA A 461 -3.73 12.98 4.38
C ALA A 461 -3.30 12.73 2.92
N GLY A 462 -2.43 11.74 2.71
CA GLY A 462 -1.67 11.57 1.46
C GLY A 462 -2.36 10.75 0.37
N GLY A 463 -3.35 9.91 0.69
CA GLY A 463 -3.95 9.05 -0.33
C GLY A 463 -5.16 8.24 0.11
N ILE A 464 -5.71 7.51 -0.87
CA ILE A 464 -6.79 6.55 -0.70
C ILE A 464 -6.39 5.19 -1.29
N HIS A 465 -6.90 4.12 -0.69
CA HIS A 465 -6.76 2.74 -1.11
C HIS A 465 -8.16 2.10 -1.16
N ALA A 466 -8.76 1.97 -2.34
CA ALA A 466 -10.13 1.50 -2.49
C ALA A 466 -10.24 0.22 -3.33
N GLU A 467 -11.19 -0.63 -2.99
CA GLU A 467 -11.56 -1.79 -3.81
C GLU A 467 -12.71 -1.40 -4.72
N MET A 468 -12.49 -1.49 -6.03
CA MET A 468 -13.36 -0.90 -7.04
C MET A 468 -13.25 -1.65 -8.36
N THR A 469 -14.31 -1.56 -9.17
CA THR A 469 -14.38 -2.19 -10.49
C THR A 469 -15.09 -1.27 -11.49
N GLY A 470 -14.66 -1.33 -12.76
CA GLY A 470 -15.37 -0.68 -13.86
C GLY A 470 -16.68 -1.35 -14.25
N GLN A 471 -16.96 -2.53 -13.72
CA GLN A 471 -18.19 -3.25 -13.96
C GLN A 471 -19.38 -2.62 -13.22
N ASN A 472 -20.58 -2.76 -13.79
CA ASN A 472 -21.82 -2.31 -13.17
C ASN A 472 -22.32 -3.36 -12.17
N VAL A 473 -21.65 -3.45 -11.01
CA VAL A 473 -21.94 -4.41 -9.92
C VAL A 473 -22.82 -3.80 -8.83
N THR A 474 -23.50 -4.66 -8.07
CA THR A 474 -24.31 -4.28 -6.89
C THR A 474 -23.73 -4.92 -5.62
N GLU A 475 -22.52 -4.50 -5.25
CA GLU A 475 -21.77 -5.13 -4.15
C GLU A 475 -21.80 -4.28 -2.86
N CYS A 476 -21.57 -2.96 -2.98
CA CYS A 476 -21.70 -2.00 -1.87
C CYS A 476 -23.08 -1.35 -1.86
N THR A 477 -23.71 -1.25 -0.69
CA THR A 477 -25.03 -0.60 -0.52
C THR A 477 -24.93 0.92 -0.48
N GLY A 478 -25.99 1.61 -0.91
CA GLY A 478 -26.08 3.07 -0.96
C GLY A 478 -25.34 3.70 -2.15
N GLY A 479 -24.87 4.94 -1.97
CA GLY A 479 -24.40 5.81 -3.05
C GLY A 479 -25.56 6.35 -3.88
N ALA A 480 -25.27 7.19 -4.87
CA ALA A 480 -26.31 7.86 -5.66
C ALA A 480 -27.19 6.94 -6.52
N VAL A 481 -26.76 5.69 -6.73
CA VAL A 481 -27.54 4.66 -7.43
C VAL A 481 -28.53 3.96 -6.48
N ASP A 482 -28.43 4.21 -5.17
CA ASP A 482 -29.25 3.64 -4.09
C ASP A 482 -29.31 2.10 -4.14
N VAL A 483 -28.13 1.47 -4.12
CA VAL A 483 -28.02 0.01 -4.08
C VAL A 483 -28.58 -0.49 -2.74
N THR A 484 -29.71 -1.18 -2.79
CA THR A 484 -30.39 -1.76 -1.63
C THR A 484 -29.86 -3.16 -1.31
N GLU A 485 -30.12 -3.67 -0.10
CA GLU A 485 -29.78 -5.06 0.24
C GLU A 485 -30.42 -6.07 -0.72
N GLN A 486 -31.64 -5.81 -1.19
CA GLN A 486 -32.34 -6.66 -2.17
C GLN A 486 -31.60 -6.70 -3.51
N SER A 487 -31.11 -5.56 -3.98
CA SER A 487 -30.38 -5.46 -5.25
C SER A 487 -29.00 -6.11 -5.23
N LEU A 488 -28.47 -6.50 -4.07
CA LEU A 488 -27.18 -7.18 -3.99
C LEU A 488 -27.17 -8.45 -4.85
N ALA A 489 -28.26 -9.23 -4.84
CA ALA A 489 -28.34 -10.47 -5.60
C ALA A 489 -28.31 -10.28 -7.12
N ASP A 490 -28.53 -9.06 -7.63
CA ASP A 490 -28.64 -8.80 -9.06
C ASP A 490 -27.31 -9.02 -9.79
N ARG A 491 -26.21 -8.50 -9.21
CA ARG A 491 -24.87 -8.45 -9.83
C ARG A 491 -23.74 -8.50 -8.79
N TYR A 492 -23.84 -9.44 -7.84
CA TYR A 492 -22.78 -9.74 -6.89
C TYR A 492 -21.74 -10.66 -7.53
N HIS A 493 -20.69 -10.09 -8.11
CA HIS A 493 -19.68 -10.85 -8.87
C HIS A 493 -18.42 -11.15 -8.06
N THR A 494 -18.15 -10.40 -6.99
CA THR A 494 -17.03 -10.70 -6.10
C THR A 494 -17.28 -11.95 -5.26
N HIS A 495 -16.27 -12.81 -5.21
CA HIS A 495 -16.21 -13.92 -4.26
C HIS A 495 -15.43 -13.57 -2.98
N CYS A 496 -14.97 -12.34 -2.93
CA CYS A 496 -14.00 -11.86 -1.99
C CYS A 496 -14.70 -10.88 -1.05
N ASP A 497 -14.38 -9.59 -1.16
CA ASP A 497 -15.09 -8.54 -0.47
C ASP A 497 -15.81 -7.60 -1.48
N PRO A 498 -16.87 -6.90 -1.07
CA PRO A 498 -17.67 -5.99 -1.90
C PRO A 498 -16.89 -4.81 -2.49
N ARG A 499 -16.89 -4.64 -3.81
CA ARG A 499 -16.21 -3.53 -4.50
C ARG A 499 -17.15 -2.33 -4.70
N LEU A 500 -16.58 -1.13 -4.78
CA LEU A 500 -17.29 0.02 -5.33
C LEU A 500 -17.49 -0.20 -6.84
N ASN A 501 -18.71 0.03 -7.32
CA ASN A 501 -18.94 0.12 -8.77
C ASN A 501 -18.41 1.46 -9.31
N ALA A 502 -18.44 1.64 -10.63
CA ALA A 502 -17.96 2.86 -11.28
C ALA A 502 -18.64 4.15 -10.77
N GLY A 503 -19.96 4.11 -10.53
CA GLY A 503 -20.72 5.26 -10.05
C GLY A 503 -20.32 5.68 -8.64
N GLN A 504 -20.25 4.72 -7.71
CA GLN A 504 -19.81 4.95 -6.33
C GLN A 504 -18.34 5.39 -6.26
N SER A 505 -17.48 4.84 -7.13
CA SER A 505 -16.07 5.23 -7.22
C SER A 505 -15.91 6.68 -7.66
N LEU A 506 -16.72 7.13 -8.62
CA LEU A 506 -16.70 8.51 -9.09
C LEU A 506 -17.26 9.49 -8.04
N GLU A 507 -18.34 9.10 -7.37
CA GLU A 507 -18.90 9.84 -6.24
C GLU A 507 -17.85 10.03 -5.11
N LEU A 508 -17.11 8.97 -4.77
CA LEU A 508 -15.99 9.04 -3.83
C LEU A 508 -14.92 10.04 -4.32
N ALA A 509 -14.59 10.04 -5.61
CA ALA A 509 -13.59 10.96 -6.17
C ALA A 509 -13.97 12.43 -6.02
N PHE A 510 -15.24 12.78 -6.27
CA PHE A 510 -15.73 14.15 -6.08
C PHE A 510 -15.70 14.59 -4.62
N LEU A 511 -16.05 13.69 -3.69
CA LEU A 511 -16.02 13.99 -2.27
C LEU A 511 -14.57 14.14 -1.76
N LEU A 512 -13.65 13.31 -2.23
CA LEU A 512 -12.21 13.47 -1.96
C LEU A 512 -11.69 14.80 -2.52
N ALA A 513 -12.09 15.18 -3.72
CA ALA A 513 -11.76 16.46 -4.34
C ALA A 513 -12.22 17.67 -3.50
N GLU A 514 -13.42 17.62 -2.92
CA GLU A 514 -13.91 18.65 -1.99
C GLU A 514 -13.04 18.71 -0.71
N MET A 515 -12.70 17.57 -0.12
CA MET A 515 -11.84 17.52 1.08
C MET A 515 -10.41 18.02 0.83
N LEU A 516 -9.81 17.64 -0.30
CA LEU A 516 -8.49 18.10 -0.70
C LEU A 516 -8.46 19.62 -0.94
N ASN A 517 -9.52 20.19 -1.51
CA ASN A 517 -9.61 21.64 -1.68
C ASN A 517 -9.59 22.39 -0.34
N VAL A 518 -10.34 21.90 0.65
CA VAL A 518 -10.33 22.46 2.01
C VAL A 518 -8.94 22.38 2.61
N GLU A 519 -8.28 21.22 2.49
CA GLU A 519 -6.93 21.01 3.00
C GLU A 519 -5.90 21.94 2.35
N MET A 520 -5.95 22.09 1.03
CA MET A 520 -5.04 22.98 0.30
C MET A 520 -5.28 24.46 0.60
N ALA A 521 -6.53 24.86 0.82
CA ALA A 521 -6.87 26.22 1.25
C ALA A 521 -6.29 26.51 2.64
N GLU A 522 -6.42 25.58 3.58
CA GLU A 522 -5.89 25.71 4.94
C GLU A 522 -4.37 25.79 4.95
N ARG A 523 -3.67 24.94 4.17
CA ARG A 523 -2.21 25.00 4.03
C ARG A 523 -1.73 26.34 3.49
N ARG A 524 -2.40 26.89 2.48
CA ARG A 524 -2.10 28.22 1.94
C ARG A 524 -2.31 29.31 2.99
N ARG A 525 -3.35 29.18 3.83
CA ARG A 525 -3.65 30.11 4.92
C ARG A 525 -2.59 30.07 6.03
N VAL A 526 -2.04 28.90 6.35
CA VAL A 526 -0.97 28.74 7.35
C VAL A 526 0.39 29.21 6.82
N ALA A 527 0.64 29.08 5.51
CA ALA A 527 1.89 29.50 4.88
C ALA A 527 1.99 31.00 4.58
N ALA A 528 0.85 31.69 4.44
CA ALA A 528 0.76 33.15 4.25
C ALA A 528 0.78 33.87 5.60
#